data_AF-Q2J3X9-F1
#
_entry.id   AF-Q2J3X9-F1
#
_cell.length_a   1.000
_cell.length_b   1.000
_cell.length_c   1.000
_cell.angle_alpha   90.00
_cell.angle_beta   90.00
_cell.angle_gamma   90.00
#
_symmetry.space_group_name_H-M   'P 1'
#
loop_
_entity.id
_entity.type
_entity.pdbx_description
1 polymer ?
#
loop_
_entity_poly.entity_id
_entity_poly.type
_entity_poly.pdbx_seq_one_letter_code
_entity_poly.pdbx_strand_id
1 'polypeptide(L)'
;MLRASRSRIWMAAMLKSVVTVASLLLLVSAAQAQSGRPDPGCGRDVSRFCRAVMDQGDGVILACLQKNRARLSKTCAKVLTDNGQ
;
A
#
# COMPACT_ATOMS: atom_id res chain seq x y z
N MET A 1 -3.04 -39.62 39.67
CA MET A 1 -1.87 -39.12 38.91
C MET A 1 -2.09 -38.98 37.39
N LEU A 2 -3.08 -39.64 36.76
CA LEU A 2 -3.27 -39.60 35.28
C LEU A 2 -3.81 -38.26 34.70
N ARG A 3 -4.46 -37.41 35.51
CA ARG A 3 -5.08 -36.15 35.04
C ARG A 3 -4.04 -35.05 34.70
N ALA A 4 -2.91 -35.04 35.40
CA ALA A 4 -1.82 -34.08 35.19
C ALA A 4 -0.99 -34.39 33.93
N SER A 5 -0.85 -35.66 33.56
CA SER A 5 -0.15 -36.08 32.34
C SER A 5 -0.94 -35.68 31.08
N ARG A 6 -2.26 -35.90 31.10
CA ARG A 6 -3.17 -35.47 30.02
C ARG A 6 -3.14 -33.96 29.81
N SER A 7 -3.16 -33.14 30.87
CA SER A 7 -3.10 -31.68 30.74
C SER A 7 -1.79 -31.19 30.09
N ARG A 8 -0.65 -31.78 30.44
CA ARG A 8 0.66 -31.40 29.88
C ARG A 8 0.80 -31.82 28.42
N ILE A 9 0.27 -32.98 28.05
CA ILE A 9 0.25 -33.49 26.67
C ILE A 9 -0.65 -32.60 25.79
N TRP A 10 -1.81 -32.19 26.29
CA TRP A 10 -2.72 -31.27 25.59
C TRP A 10 -2.14 -29.87 25.45
N MET A 11 -1.46 -29.34 26.47
CA MET A 11 -0.76 -28.06 26.39
C MET A 11 0.38 -28.10 25.37
N ALA A 12 1.16 -29.18 25.33
CA ALA A 12 2.24 -29.36 24.36
C ALA A 12 1.71 -29.53 22.92
N ALA A 13 0.59 -30.22 22.74
CA ALA A 13 -0.08 -30.36 21.45
C ALA A 13 -0.66 -29.02 20.96
N MET A 14 -1.30 -28.26 21.85
CA MET A 14 -1.83 -26.92 21.57
C MET A 14 -0.71 -25.93 21.21
N LEU A 15 0.39 -25.92 21.96
CA LEU A 15 1.54 -25.05 21.69
C LEU A 15 2.16 -25.32 20.31
N LYS A 16 2.34 -26.59 19.95
CA LYS A 16 2.83 -26.98 18.63
C LYS A 16 1.87 -26.55 17.51
N SER A 17 0.57 -26.72 17.71
CA SER A 17 -0.46 -26.33 16.73
C SER A 17 -0.50 -24.81 16.53
N VAL A 18 -0.37 -24.03 17.61
CA VAL A 18 -0.29 -22.56 17.57
C VAL A 18 0.98 -22.10 16.84
N VAL A 19 2.13 -22.73 17.09
CA VAL A 19 3.39 -22.42 16.40
C VAL A 19 3.28 -22.70 14.90
N THR A 20 2.71 -23.84 14.50
CA THR A 20 2.54 -24.18 13.07
C THR A 20 1.58 -23.23 12.34
N VAL A 21 0.50 -22.79 13.00
CA VAL A 21 -0.46 -21.84 12.40
C VAL A 21 0.14 -20.43 12.32
N ALA A 22 0.89 -20.00 13.33
CA ALA A 22 1.58 -18.70 13.32
C ALA A 22 2.60 -18.60 12.18
N SER A 23 3.39 -19.66 11.96
CA SER A 23 4.35 -19.72 10.84
C SER A 23 3.66 -19.62 9.46
N LEU A 24 2.46 -20.19 9.31
CA LEU A 24 1.70 -20.12 8.06
C LEU A 24 1.11 -18.73 7.81
N LEU A 25 0.68 -18.02 8.86
CA LEU A 25 0.12 -16.67 8.77
C LEU A 25 1.16 -15.61 8.39
N LEU A 26 2.43 -15.80 8.78
CA LEU A 26 3.54 -14.87 8.47
C LEU A 26 3.93 -14.82 6.98
N LEU A 27 3.51 -15.80 6.17
CA LEU A 27 3.84 -15.87 4.74
C LEU A 27 2.90 -15.02 3.86
N VAL A 28 1.77 -14.57 4.41
CA VAL A 28 0.75 -13.78 3.70
C VAL A 28 0.88 -12.31 4.08
N SER A 29 1.95 -11.63 3.67
CA SER A 29 2.11 -10.17 3.89
C SER A 29 2.83 -9.44 2.75
N ALA A 30 2.68 -9.93 1.51
CA ALA A 30 3.26 -9.30 0.33
C ALA A 30 2.20 -8.76 -0.64
N ALA A 31 1.16 -8.09 -0.15
CA ALA A 31 0.23 -7.40 -1.04
C ALA A 31 -0.22 -6.05 -0.48
N GLN A 32 0.02 -5.03 -1.32
CA GLN A 32 -0.62 -3.71 -1.36
C GLN A 32 -0.02 -2.60 -0.49
N ALA A 33 0.92 -1.86 -1.09
CA ALA A 33 0.95 -0.39 -1.05
C ALA A 33 1.96 0.16 -2.09
N GLN A 34 1.59 0.17 -3.37
CA GLN A 34 2.23 1.03 -4.38
C GLN A 34 1.23 2.07 -4.90
N SER A 35 0.52 2.71 -4.00
CA SER A 35 -0.41 3.80 -4.33
C SER A 35 0.25 5.12 -3.98
N GLY A 36 0.79 5.80 -4.99
CA GLY A 36 1.16 7.22 -4.89
C GLY A 36 2.66 7.50 -4.81
N ARG A 37 3.48 6.97 -5.72
CA ARG A 37 4.75 7.66 -6.00
C ARG A 37 4.40 8.91 -6.81
N PRO A 38 4.69 10.14 -6.32
CA PRO A 38 4.68 11.31 -7.20
C PRO A 38 5.71 11.03 -8.29
N ASP A 39 5.18 10.76 -9.48
CA ASP A 39 5.95 10.34 -10.63
C ASP A 39 6.99 11.42 -11.01
N PRO A 40 8.22 11.03 -11.39
CA PRO A 40 9.31 11.96 -11.73
C PRO A 40 9.00 12.99 -12.83
N GLY A 41 7.86 12.93 -13.53
CA GLY A 41 7.51 13.84 -14.61
C GLY A 41 6.56 15.00 -14.28
N CYS A 42 5.87 15.01 -13.13
CA CYS A 42 4.73 15.93 -12.92
C CYS A 42 5.01 17.15 -12.02
N GLY A 43 6.17 17.24 -11.36
CA GLY A 43 6.45 18.29 -10.35
C GLY A 43 6.23 19.73 -10.85
N ARG A 44 6.59 20.03 -12.10
CA ARG A 44 6.39 21.36 -12.69
C ARG A 44 4.92 21.70 -12.89
N ASP A 45 4.12 20.72 -13.29
CA ASP A 45 2.69 20.90 -13.52
C ASP A 45 1.91 20.96 -12.20
N VAL A 46 2.35 20.20 -11.19
CA VAL A 46 1.82 20.30 -9.81
C VAL A 46 2.01 21.71 -9.26
N SER A 47 3.22 22.26 -9.33
CA SER A 47 3.50 23.62 -8.86
C SER A 47 2.74 24.71 -9.63
N ARG A 48 2.39 24.47 -10.90
CA ARG A 48 1.69 25.44 -11.75
C ARG A 48 0.17 25.41 -11.61
N PHE A 49 -0.41 24.21 -11.56
CA PHE A 49 -1.86 24.01 -11.61
C PHE A 49 -2.46 23.55 -10.29
N CYS A 50 -1.68 22.86 -9.46
CA CYS A 50 -2.13 22.20 -8.24
C CYS A 50 -1.51 22.77 -6.96
N ARG A 51 -0.92 23.98 -7.02
CA ARG A 51 -0.24 24.61 -5.88
C ARG A 51 -1.09 24.70 -4.62
N ALA A 52 -2.39 24.92 -4.77
CA ALA A 52 -3.34 25.04 -3.66
C ALA A 52 -3.60 23.71 -2.91
N VAL A 53 -3.28 22.57 -3.53
CA VAL A 53 -3.55 21.23 -2.97
C VAL A 53 -2.29 20.43 -2.65
N MET A 54 -1.10 21.05 -2.76
CA MET A 54 0.18 20.38 -2.52
C MET A 54 0.31 19.87 -1.08
N ASP A 55 -0.25 20.59 -0.10
CA ASP A 55 -0.19 20.20 1.32
C ASP A 55 -1.30 19.21 1.72
N GLN A 56 -2.16 18.80 0.77
CA GLN A 56 -3.31 17.94 1.03
C GLN A 56 -3.02 16.45 0.73
N GLY A 57 -1.81 16.14 0.26
CA GLY A 57 -1.33 14.79 0.00
C GLY A 57 -1.50 14.31 -1.45
N ASP A 58 -0.83 13.20 -1.77
CA ASP A 58 -0.64 12.71 -3.14
C ASP A 58 -1.95 12.36 -3.86
N GLY A 59 -2.95 11.84 -3.13
CA GLY A 59 -4.26 11.50 -3.70
C GLY A 59 -5.01 12.73 -4.22
N VAL A 60 -4.90 13.86 -3.52
CA VAL A 60 -5.54 15.12 -3.92
C VAL A 60 -4.78 15.77 -5.07
N ILE A 61 -3.45 15.72 -5.02
CA ILE A 61 -2.58 16.18 -6.11
C ILE A 61 -2.91 15.40 -7.39
N LEU A 62 -3.06 14.08 -7.29
CA LEU A 62 -3.43 13.24 -8.41
C LEU A 62 -4.80 13.61 -9.00
N ALA A 63 -5.82 13.79 -8.16
CA ALA A 63 -7.13 14.23 -8.62
C ALA A 63 -7.08 15.61 -9.30
N CYS A 64 -6.24 16.52 -8.79
CA CYS A 64 -6.01 17.81 -9.43
C CYS A 64 -5.33 17.70 -10.80
N LEU A 65 -4.31 16.84 -10.93
CA LEU A 65 -3.65 16.55 -12.20
C LEU A 65 -4.64 15.92 -13.20
N GLN A 66 -5.46 14.96 -12.76
CA GLN A 66 -6.51 14.33 -13.57
C GLN A 66 -7.49 15.38 -14.14
N LYS A 67 -7.94 16.33 -13.31
CA LYS A 67 -8.83 17.43 -13.75
C LYS A 67 -8.15 18.38 -14.75
N ASN A 68 -6.83 18.54 -14.67
CA ASN A 68 -6.08 19.47 -15.52
C ASN A 68 -5.40 18.79 -16.71
N ARG A 69 -5.71 17.52 -17.03
CA ARG A 69 -5.01 16.71 -18.05
C ARG A 69 -4.76 17.39 -19.39
N ALA A 70 -5.75 18.12 -19.90
CA ALA A 70 -5.64 18.84 -21.17
C ALA A 70 -4.59 19.97 -21.16
N ARG A 71 -4.19 20.43 -19.98
CA ARG A 71 -3.27 21.56 -19.75
C ARG A 71 -1.90 21.14 -19.24
N LEU A 72 -1.73 19.86 -18.89
CA LEU A 72 -0.47 19.33 -18.40
C LEU A 72 0.57 19.28 -19.51
N SER A 73 1.85 19.22 -19.13
CA SER A 73 2.92 18.95 -20.08
C SER A 73 2.79 17.56 -20.69
N LYS A 74 3.35 17.38 -21.89
CA LYS A 74 3.39 16.07 -22.57
C LYS A 74 4.01 14.98 -21.68
N THR A 75 5.02 15.34 -20.90
CA THR A 75 5.69 14.44 -19.95
C THR A 75 4.72 13.95 -18.87
N CYS A 76 4.05 14.86 -18.18
CA CYS A 76 3.11 14.48 -17.12
C CYS A 76 1.86 13.77 -17.66
N ALA A 77 1.36 14.17 -18.83
CA ALA A 77 0.25 13.47 -19.49
C ALA A 77 0.60 12.02 -19.87
N LYS A 78 1.81 11.80 -20.41
CA LYS A 78 2.32 10.48 -20.74
C LYS A 78 2.43 9.60 -19.49
N VAL A 79 2.99 10.15 -18.42
CA VAL A 79 3.09 9.50 -17.11
C VAL A 79 1.73 9.06 -16.58
N LEU A 80 0.73 9.94 -16.60
CA LEU A 80 -0.61 9.60 -16.14
C LEU A 80 -1.22 8.47 -16.98
N THR A 81 -0.96 8.47 -18.29
CA THR A 81 -1.44 7.43 -19.22
C THR A 81 -0.72 6.10 -18.99
N ASP A 82 0.61 6.11 -18.86
CA ASP A 82 1.44 4.92 -18.65
C ASP A 82 1.11 4.24 -17.30
N ASN A 83 0.68 5.02 -16.30
CA ASN A 83 0.23 4.52 -15.00
C ASN A 83 -1.29 4.20 -14.95
N GLY A 84 -2.00 4.25 -16.09
CA GLY A 84 -3.41 3.87 -16.20
C GLY A 84 -4.37 4.78 -15.43
N GLN A 85 -3.98 6.03 -15.18
CA GLN A 85 -4.77 6.97 -14.38
C GLN A 85 -5.80 7.70 -15.21
#